data_AF-A0A961BLY1-F1
#
_entry.id   AF-A0A961BLY1-F1
#
_cell.length_a   1.000
_cell.length_b   1.000
_cell.length_c   1.000
_cell.angle_alpha   90.00
_cell.angle_beta   90.00
_cell.angle_gamma   90.00
#
_symmetry.space_group_name_H-M   'P 1'
#
loop_
_entity.id
_entity.type
_entity.pdbx_description
1 polymer ?
#
loop_
_entity_poly.entity_id
_entity_poly.type
_entity_poly.pdbx_seq_one_letter_code
_entity_poly.pdbx_strand_id
1 'polypeptide(L)'
;GGTDLIFPHHENEIAQSEAATGEPFARYWLHNGMLNLSGEKMAKSTGHLITLNEALSTWDPMAIRLFFLRTHYRKPLDFNESALADAEASLGRLRGFGRRVGRLESVSPDQEVLRAFRAHMDDDLDIAGALSVVFETVRAANAQLDAGEDASALAAAFIQMLDVLGLQLDGDETADVDITDLAASVSVVATTVDDLLVARDRARADRDFALADRIRDGLVEIGITIEDTADGTRWHRD
;
A
#
# COMPACT_ATOMS: atom_id res chain seq x y z
N GLY A 1 -20.03 14.65 -3.96
CA GLY A 1 -19.04 15.76 -4.00
C GLY A 1 -18.45 15.98 -2.62
N GLY A 2 -17.76 17.09 -2.38
CA GLY A 2 -17.31 17.47 -1.03
C GLY A 2 -18.47 17.90 -0.12
N THR A 3 -18.26 17.88 1.21
CA THR A 3 -19.25 18.39 2.18
C THR A 3 -19.57 19.87 2.02
N ASP A 4 -18.62 20.66 1.52
CA ASP A 4 -18.78 22.07 1.20
C ASP A 4 -19.76 22.31 0.03
N LEU A 5 -19.93 21.32 -0.85
CA LEU A 5 -20.84 21.40 -1.98
C LEU A 5 -22.31 21.13 -1.62
N ILE A 6 -22.61 20.66 -0.42
CA ILE A 6 -24.01 20.50 0.05
C ILE A 6 -24.75 21.83 -0.17
N PHE A 7 -24.21 22.92 0.36
CA PHE A 7 -24.80 24.24 0.16
C PHE A 7 -23.75 25.27 -0.28
N PRO A 8 -24.06 26.11 -1.29
CA PRO A 8 -25.33 26.21 -2.02
C PRO A 8 -25.40 25.29 -3.24
N HIS A 9 -24.32 24.58 -3.59
CA HIS A 9 -24.16 24.01 -4.92
C HIS A 9 -25.16 22.89 -5.24
N HIS A 10 -25.11 21.75 -4.53
CA HIS A 10 -26.01 20.63 -4.80
C HIS A 10 -27.48 21.00 -4.53
N GLU A 11 -27.74 21.86 -3.55
CA GLU A 11 -29.08 22.34 -3.25
C GLU A 11 -29.67 23.15 -4.42
N ASN A 12 -28.84 23.94 -5.10
CA ASN A 12 -29.23 24.62 -6.33
C ASN A 12 -29.40 23.64 -7.50
N GLU A 13 -28.57 22.59 -7.61
CA GLU A 13 -28.71 21.55 -8.65
C GLU A 13 -30.04 20.81 -8.51
N ILE A 14 -30.42 20.45 -7.28
CA ILE A 14 -31.72 19.85 -6.96
C ILE A 14 -32.83 20.82 -7.35
N ALA A 15 -32.78 22.06 -6.87
CA ALA A 15 -33.82 23.05 -7.15
C ALA A 15 -34.03 23.30 -8.65
N GLN A 16 -32.95 23.38 -9.43
CA GLN A 16 -33.02 23.58 -10.87
C GLN A 16 -33.59 22.35 -11.59
N SER A 17 -33.06 21.16 -11.27
CA SER A 17 -33.40 19.92 -11.97
C SER A 17 -34.83 19.47 -11.67
N GLU A 18 -35.23 19.49 -10.40
CA GLU A 18 -36.56 19.03 -9.98
C GLU A 18 -37.65 20.03 -10.35
N ALA A 19 -37.37 21.35 -10.32
CA ALA A 19 -38.35 22.34 -10.78
C ALA A 19 -38.58 22.27 -12.30
N ALA A 20 -37.55 21.93 -13.08
CA ALA A 20 -37.66 21.81 -14.53
C ALA A 20 -38.35 20.51 -14.98
N THR A 21 -38.15 19.41 -14.24
CA THR A 21 -38.60 18.07 -14.65
C THR A 21 -39.82 17.57 -13.88
N GLY A 22 -40.04 18.02 -12.64
CA GLY A 22 -41.04 17.48 -11.72
C GLY A 22 -40.69 16.12 -11.12
N GLU A 23 -39.48 15.61 -11.35
CA GLU A 23 -39.03 14.27 -10.93
C GLU A 23 -37.84 14.38 -9.96
N PRO A 24 -37.64 13.40 -9.06
CA PRO A 24 -36.48 13.36 -8.17
C PRO A 24 -35.15 13.31 -8.95
N PHE A 25 -34.22 14.23 -8.66
CA PHE A 25 -32.97 14.32 -9.43
C PHE A 25 -32.00 13.16 -9.14
N ALA A 26 -31.85 12.77 -7.86
CA ALA A 26 -31.03 11.64 -7.44
C ALA A 26 -31.60 10.98 -6.17
N ARG A 27 -31.41 9.66 -6.02
CA ARG A 27 -31.85 8.91 -4.82
C ARG A 27 -30.85 8.93 -3.67
N TYR A 28 -29.56 9.01 -3.99
CA TYR A 28 -28.46 8.99 -3.02
C TYR A 28 -27.47 10.09 -3.35
N TRP A 29 -27.08 10.83 -2.32
CA TRP A 29 -26.04 11.85 -2.39
C TRP A 29 -24.91 11.46 -1.44
N LEU A 30 -23.70 11.35 -1.98
CA LEU A 30 -22.51 11.01 -1.20
C LEU A 30 -21.61 12.24 -1.08
N HIS A 31 -21.29 12.59 0.16
CA HIS A 31 -20.42 13.73 0.48
C HIS A 31 -19.17 13.27 1.23
N ASN A 32 -17.99 13.57 0.68
CA ASN A 32 -16.73 13.28 1.35
C ASN A 32 -16.31 14.40 2.30
N GLY A 33 -15.63 14.02 3.38
CA GLY A 33 -15.03 14.94 4.34
C GLY A 33 -13.91 15.78 3.71
N MET A 34 -13.59 16.87 4.39
CA MET A 34 -12.54 17.81 3.95
C MET A 34 -11.15 17.28 4.31
N LEU A 35 -10.17 17.62 3.47
CA LEU A 35 -8.75 17.46 3.79
C LEU A 35 -8.25 18.73 4.48
N ASN A 36 -7.73 18.61 5.69
CA ASN A 36 -7.05 19.69 6.40
C ASN A 36 -5.53 19.51 6.28
N LEU A 37 -4.79 20.61 6.32
CA LEU A 37 -3.32 20.58 6.39
C LEU A 37 -2.90 20.91 7.82
N SER A 38 -2.29 19.95 8.55
CA SER A 38 -1.93 20.09 9.96
C SER A 38 -0.44 19.77 10.20
N GLY A 39 0.37 20.74 10.67
CA GLY A 39 1.79 20.53 11.03
C GLY A 39 2.57 21.78 11.50
N GLU A 40 3.52 21.60 12.43
CA GLU A 40 4.22 22.64 13.22
C GLU A 40 5.29 23.48 12.48
N LYS A 41 5.62 23.19 11.21
CA LYS A 41 6.45 24.08 10.38
C LYS A 41 5.68 25.26 9.76
N MET A 42 4.52 25.60 10.33
CA MET A 42 3.82 26.87 10.08
C MET A 42 4.48 28.08 10.78
N ALA A 43 5.81 28.14 10.77
CA ALA A 43 6.52 29.36 11.15
C ALA A 43 6.76 30.20 9.90
N LYS A 44 5.92 31.23 9.77
CA LYS A 44 6.01 32.39 8.87
C LYS A 44 5.31 32.25 7.51
N SER A 45 4.01 32.56 7.57
CA SER A 45 3.23 33.25 6.52
C SER A 45 3.31 32.66 5.12
N THR A 46 2.42 31.73 4.79
CA THR A 46 1.77 31.50 3.48
C THR A 46 1.12 30.12 3.53
N GLY A 47 -0.16 30.00 3.18
CA GLY A 47 -0.80 28.70 3.04
C GLY A 47 -0.13 27.89 1.94
N HIS A 48 0.81 27.01 2.31
CA HIS A 48 1.40 26.07 1.38
C HIS A 48 0.34 25.00 1.05
N LEU A 49 -0.29 25.17 -0.09
CA LEU A 49 -1.15 24.16 -0.69
C LEU A 49 -0.21 23.17 -1.38
N ILE A 50 -0.12 21.94 -0.87
CA ILE A 50 0.63 20.88 -1.55
C ILE A 50 -0.18 20.49 -2.78
N THR A 51 0.39 20.73 -3.95
CA THR A 51 -0.26 20.32 -5.20
C THR A 51 -0.14 18.80 -5.38
N LEU A 52 -1.03 18.22 -6.16
CA LEU A 52 -0.94 16.79 -6.49
C LEU A 52 0.41 16.45 -7.15
N ASN A 53 0.93 17.32 -8.02
CA ASN A 53 2.21 17.09 -8.69
C ASN A 53 3.38 17.09 -7.69
N GLU A 54 3.39 18.03 -6.73
CA GLU A 54 4.40 18.04 -5.67
C GLU A 54 4.31 16.78 -4.82
N ALA A 55 3.10 16.37 -4.45
CA ALA A 55 2.89 15.14 -3.69
C ALA A 55 3.40 13.90 -4.44
N LEU A 56 3.03 13.74 -5.72
CA LEU A 56 3.45 12.62 -6.55
C LEU A 56 4.96 12.63 -6.88
N SER A 57 5.61 13.80 -6.78
CA SER A 57 7.07 13.89 -6.91
C SER A 57 7.82 13.57 -5.61
N THR A 58 7.13 13.54 -4.48
CA THR A 58 7.73 13.38 -3.15
C THR A 58 7.45 12.00 -2.55
N TRP A 59 6.22 11.49 -2.70
CA TRP A 59 5.77 10.23 -2.11
C TRP A 59 5.28 9.27 -3.17
N ASP A 60 5.33 7.98 -2.84
CA ASP A 60 4.78 6.93 -3.68
C ASP A 60 3.27 7.16 -3.94
N PRO A 61 2.80 7.15 -5.20
CA PRO A 61 1.38 7.35 -5.53
C PRO A 61 0.44 6.37 -4.81
N MET A 62 0.88 5.13 -4.59
CA MET A 62 0.12 4.12 -3.87
C MET A 62 0.17 4.33 -2.36
N ALA A 63 1.22 4.95 -1.83
CA ALA A 63 1.26 5.36 -0.43
C ALA A 63 0.31 6.54 -0.19
N ILE A 64 0.26 7.51 -1.11
CA ILE A 64 -0.74 8.60 -1.09
C ILE A 64 -2.15 8.01 -1.16
N ARG A 65 -2.40 7.06 -2.06
CA ARG A 65 -3.70 6.38 -2.15
C ARG A 65 -4.05 5.67 -0.84
N LEU A 66 -3.13 4.86 -0.31
CA LEU A 66 -3.34 4.14 0.94
C LEU A 66 -3.57 5.09 2.12
N PHE A 67 -2.90 6.24 2.15
CA PHE A 67 -3.15 7.30 3.13
C PHE A 67 -4.61 7.75 3.12
N PHE A 68 -5.18 8.06 1.94
CA PHE A 68 -6.60 8.42 1.84
C PHE A 68 -7.55 7.28 2.24
N LEU A 69 -7.22 6.02 1.91
CA LEU A 69 -8.06 4.86 2.21
C LEU A 69 -8.16 4.55 3.71
N ARG A 70 -7.23 5.03 4.54
CA ARG A 70 -7.22 4.76 6.00
C ARG A 70 -8.32 5.45 6.77
N THR A 71 -8.91 6.49 6.22
CA THR A 71 -9.96 7.27 6.88
C THR A 71 -11.24 7.14 6.10
N HIS A 72 -12.32 6.85 6.82
CA HIS A 72 -13.65 6.75 6.24
C HIS A 72 -13.98 8.01 5.42
N TYR A 73 -14.50 7.85 4.20
CA TYR A 73 -14.60 8.94 3.22
C TYR A 73 -15.39 10.17 3.72
N ARG A 74 -16.35 9.95 4.64
CA ARG A 74 -17.19 10.99 5.29
C ARG A 74 -16.49 11.76 6.41
N LYS A 75 -15.30 11.36 6.85
CA LYS A 75 -14.59 11.98 7.96
C LYS A 75 -13.56 12.99 7.44
N PRO A 76 -13.32 14.09 8.18
CA PRO A 76 -12.18 14.95 7.90
C PRO A 76 -10.88 14.14 7.98
N LEU A 77 -9.94 14.45 7.09
CA LEU A 77 -8.62 13.84 7.06
C LEU A 77 -7.57 14.93 7.26
N ASP A 78 -6.66 14.73 8.20
CA ASP A 78 -5.55 15.66 8.43
C ASP A 78 -4.32 15.17 7.67
N PHE A 79 -3.91 15.91 6.64
CA PHE A 79 -2.66 15.69 5.95
C PHE A 79 -1.50 15.98 6.89
N ASN A 80 -0.66 14.98 7.12
CA ASN A 80 0.57 15.10 7.86
C ASN A 80 1.61 14.10 7.32
N GLU A 81 2.86 14.52 7.25
CA GLU A 81 3.95 13.72 6.67
C GLU A 81 4.16 12.40 7.42
N SER A 82 3.94 12.36 8.75
CA SER A 82 4.04 11.13 9.54
C SER A 82 3.03 10.06 9.12
N ALA A 83 1.78 10.44 8.82
CA ALA A 83 0.76 9.50 8.39
C ALA A 83 1.03 8.99 6.96
N LEU A 84 1.68 9.78 6.12
CA LEU A 84 2.19 9.33 4.83
C LEU A 84 3.35 8.35 4.99
N ALA A 85 4.30 8.62 5.89
CA ALA A 85 5.38 7.68 6.19
C ALA A 85 4.83 6.34 6.74
N ASP A 86 3.79 6.38 7.59
CA ASP A 86 3.09 5.18 8.05
C ASP A 86 2.38 4.44 6.90
N ALA A 87 1.85 5.18 5.91
CA ALA A 87 1.26 4.62 4.71
C ALA A 87 2.31 3.93 3.84
N GLU A 88 3.47 4.56 3.61
CA GLU A 88 4.60 3.96 2.90
C GLU A 88 5.09 2.68 3.58
N ALA A 89 5.30 2.71 4.90
CA ALA A 89 5.73 1.52 5.65
C ALA A 89 4.71 0.38 5.53
N SER A 90 3.43 0.71 5.44
CA SER A 90 2.37 -0.29 5.32
C SER A 90 2.23 -0.82 3.91
N LEU A 91 2.38 0.03 2.90
CA LEU A 91 2.51 -0.36 1.49
C LEU A 91 3.70 -1.30 1.30
N GLY A 92 4.83 -1.03 1.95
CA GLY A 92 6.00 -1.91 1.95
C GLY A 92 5.68 -3.32 2.46
N ARG A 93 4.85 -3.46 3.50
CA ARG A 93 4.38 -4.78 3.98
C ARG A 93 3.48 -5.48 2.95
N LEU A 94 2.61 -4.75 2.27
CA LEU A 94 1.75 -5.31 1.22
C LEU A 94 2.58 -5.77 0.01
N ARG A 95 3.55 -4.95 -0.43
CA ARG A 95 4.49 -5.29 -1.51
C ARG A 95 5.37 -6.49 -1.14
N GLY A 96 5.91 -6.54 0.06
CA GLY A 96 6.71 -7.67 0.54
C GLY A 96 5.94 -8.98 0.52
N PHE A 97 4.66 -8.96 0.94
CA PHE A 97 3.81 -10.14 0.79
C PHE A 97 3.51 -10.48 -0.67
N GLY A 98 3.21 -9.48 -1.51
CA GLY A 98 3.02 -9.66 -2.95
C GLY A 98 4.21 -10.34 -3.63
N ARG A 99 5.44 -9.92 -3.31
CA ARG A 99 6.68 -10.55 -3.78
C ARG A 99 6.81 -12.00 -3.31
N ARG A 100 6.49 -12.25 -2.04
CA ARG A 100 6.58 -13.60 -1.44
C ARG A 100 5.64 -14.62 -2.10
N VAL A 101 4.43 -14.20 -2.47
CA VAL A 101 3.45 -15.10 -3.12
C VAL A 101 3.62 -15.19 -4.63
N GLY A 102 4.30 -14.21 -5.23
CA GLY A 102 4.56 -14.14 -6.67
C GLY A 102 3.28 -14.10 -7.50
N ARG A 103 3.39 -14.51 -8.77
CA ARG A 103 2.26 -14.57 -9.69
C ARG A 103 1.45 -15.85 -9.44
N LEU A 104 0.18 -15.69 -9.08
CA LEU A 104 -0.75 -16.81 -8.98
C LEU A 104 -1.40 -17.10 -10.33
N GLU A 105 -1.43 -18.37 -10.73
CA GLU A 105 -2.16 -18.81 -11.91
C GLU A 105 -3.35 -19.68 -11.51
N SER A 106 -4.56 -19.24 -11.89
CA SER A 106 -5.80 -20.04 -11.81
C SER A 106 -6.16 -20.59 -10.42
N VAL A 107 -5.89 -19.83 -9.36
CA VAL A 107 -6.27 -20.19 -7.97
C VAL A 107 -7.60 -19.53 -7.59
N SER A 108 -8.51 -20.31 -6.99
CA SER A 108 -9.75 -19.75 -6.44
C SER A 108 -9.47 -19.01 -5.12
N PRO A 109 -9.93 -17.77 -4.96
CA PRO A 109 -9.70 -17.02 -3.73
C PRO A 109 -10.56 -17.54 -2.58
N ASP A 110 -10.04 -17.41 -1.36
CA ASP A 110 -10.77 -17.74 -0.14
C ASP A 110 -12.07 -16.90 -0.03
N GLN A 111 -13.21 -17.58 -0.12
CA GLN A 111 -14.52 -16.92 -0.14
C GLN A 111 -14.98 -16.41 1.23
N GLU A 112 -14.41 -16.91 2.33
CA GLU A 112 -14.71 -16.39 3.66
C GLU A 112 -14.04 -15.04 3.87
N VAL A 113 -12.76 -14.93 3.51
CA VAL A 113 -12.01 -13.67 3.51
C VAL A 113 -12.72 -12.62 2.65
N LEU A 114 -13.11 -12.97 1.42
CA LEU A 114 -13.81 -12.02 0.54
C LEU A 114 -15.19 -11.61 1.06
N ARG A 115 -15.90 -12.49 1.78
CA ARG A 115 -17.18 -12.12 2.41
C ARG A 115 -16.96 -11.16 3.58
N ALA A 116 -15.94 -11.38 4.41
CA ALA A 116 -15.59 -10.46 5.48
C ALA A 116 -15.21 -9.08 4.93
N PHE A 117 -14.39 -9.03 3.89
CA PHE A 117 -14.05 -7.78 3.19
C PHE A 117 -15.29 -7.07 2.63
N ARG A 118 -16.16 -7.80 1.92
CA ARG A 118 -17.40 -7.23 1.36
C ARG A 118 -18.33 -6.70 2.43
N ALA A 119 -18.44 -7.36 3.59
CA ALA A 119 -19.28 -6.87 4.69
C ALA A 119 -18.87 -5.47 5.16
N HIS A 120 -17.57 -5.17 5.22
CA HIS A 120 -17.07 -3.82 5.50
C HIS A 120 -17.34 -2.85 4.34
N MET A 121 -17.13 -3.27 3.09
CA MET A 121 -17.40 -2.41 1.93
C MET A 121 -18.89 -2.08 1.78
N ASP A 122 -19.78 -3.00 2.12
CA ASP A 122 -21.24 -2.83 2.09
C ASP A 122 -21.74 -1.94 3.26
N ASP A 123 -20.96 -1.78 4.32
CA ASP A 123 -21.23 -0.86 5.44
C ASP A 123 -20.66 0.53 5.15
N ASP A 124 -21.35 1.28 4.29
CA ASP A 124 -21.02 2.68 3.93
C ASP A 124 -19.57 2.89 3.46
N LEU A 125 -18.99 1.92 2.75
CA LEU A 125 -17.59 1.93 2.34
C LEU A 125 -16.64 2.06 3.55
N ASP A 126 -16.79 1.21 4.57
CA ASP A 126 -15.84 1.07 5.67
C ASP A 126 -14.50 0.48 5.18
N ILE A 127 -13.75 1.29 4.45
CA ILE A 127 -12.46 0.92 3.87
C ILE A 127 -11.43 0.67 4.98
N ALA A 128 -11.55 1.33 6.14
CA ALA A 128 -10.65 1.10 7.27
C ALA A 128 -10.81 -0.32 7.84
N GLY A 129 -12.06 -0.78 8.00
CA GLY A 129 -12.36 -2.17 8.32
C GLY A 129 -11.93 -3.14 7.22
N ALA A 130 -12.19 -2.81 5.96
CA ALA A 130 -11.77 -3.62 4.82
C ALA A 130 -10.23 -3.78 4.73
N LEU A 131 -9.46 -2.72 5.02
CA LEU A 131 -8.00 -2.76 5.12
C LEU A 131 -7.52 -3.65 6.27
N SER A 132 -8.26 -3.71 7.38
CA SER A 132 -7.95 -4.62 8.48
C SER A 132 -8.01 -6.08 8.02
N VAL A 133 -9.05 -6.44 7.26
CA VAL A 133 -9.17 -7.79 6.63
C VAL A 133 -7.98 -8.08 5.69
N VAL A 134 -7.53 -7.09 4.91
CA VAL A 134 -6.34 -7.23 4.04
C VAL A 134 -5.09 -7.55 4.87
N PHE A 135 -4.79 -6.78 5.91
CA PHE A 135 -3.59 -7.00 6.73
C PHE A 135 -3.66 -8.30 7.56
N GLU A 136 -4.85 -8.69 8.02
CA GLU A 136 -5.08 -9.98 8.68
C GLU A 136 -4.85 -11.14 7.72
N THR A 137 -5.31 -11.03 6.47
CA THR A 137 -5.07 -12.01 5.41
C THR A 137 -3.57 -12.17 5.13
N VAL A 138 -2.84 -11.05 5.02
CA VAL A 138 -1.37 -11.05 4.86
C VAL A 138 -0.70 -11.78 6.03
N ARG A 139 -1.14 -11.53 7.26
CA ARG A 139 -0.58 -12.17 8.46
C ARG A 139 -0.84 -13.68 8.45
N ALA A 140 -2.08 -14.10 8.19
CA ALA A 140 -2.47 -15.51 8.15
C ALA A 140 -1.73 -16.28 7.04
N ALA A 141 -1.62 -15.69 5.85
CA ALA A 141 -0.92 -16.29 4.73
C ALA A 141 0.59 -16.43 4.97
N ASN A 142 1.25 -15.41 5.55
CA ASN A 142 2.65 -15.53 5.94
C ASN A 142 2.87 -16.67 6.95
N ALA A 143 1.99 -16.81 7.94
CA ALA A 143 2.07 -17.90 8.92
C ALA A 143 1.95 -19.29 8.28
N GLN A 144 1.04 -19.45 7.30
CA GLN A 144 0.93 -20.69 6.52
C GLN A 144 2.21 -20.98 5.73
N LEU A 145 2.75 -19.97 5.03
CA LEU A 145 3.99 -20.13 4.27
C LEU A 145 5.19 -20.46 5.16
N ASP A 146 5.30 -19.85 6.35
CA ASP A 146 6.36 -20.14 7.32
C ASP A 146 6.24 -21.56 7.90
N ALA A 147 5.03 -22.12 7.97
CA ALA A 147 4.78 -23.50 8.34
C ALA A 147 4.96 -24.49 7.17
N GLY A 148 5.25 -24.01 5.96
CA GLY A 148 5.35 -24.81 4.74
C GLY A 148 3.99 -25.27 4.19
N GLU A 149 2.90 -24.60 4.58
CA GLU A 149 1.54 -24.85 4.13
C GLU A 149 1.19 -24.01 2.88
N ASP A 150 0.13 -24.42 2.16
CA ASP A 150 -0.36 -23.71 0.98
C ASP A 150 -1.19 -22.49 1.36
N ALA A 151 -0.72 -21.30 0.98
CA ALA A 151 -1.40 -20.03 1.19
C ALA A 151 -2.04 -19.43 -0.08
N SER A 152 -2.12 -20.19 -1.17
CA SER A 152 -2.51 -19.67 -2.49
C SER A 152 -3.92 -19.07 -2.51
N ALA A 153 -4.87 -19.66 -1.79
CA ALA A 153 -6.25 -19.14 -1.73
C ALA A 153 -6.33 -17.78 -1.00
N LEU A 154 -5.56 -17.60 0.08
CA LEU A 154 -5.45 -16.33 0.80
C LEU A 154 -4.74 -15.27 -0.05
N ALA A 155 -3.68 -15.67 -0.77
CA ALA A 155 -2.97 -14.81 -1.69
C ALA A 155 -3.87 -14.34 -2.84
N ALA A 156 -4.70 -15.22 -3.40
CA ALA A 156 -5.68 -14.86 -4.43
C ALA A 156 -6.75 -13.90 -3.89
N ALA A 157 -7.26 -14.13 -2.67
CA ALA A 157 -8.19 -13.21 -2.03
C ALA A 157 -7.56 -11.84 -1.78
N PHE A 158 -6.30 -11.81 -1.33
CA PHE A 158 -5.51 -10.61 -1.14
C PHE A 158 -5.41 -9.77 -2.42
N ILE A 159 -5.02 -10.37 -3.55
CA ILE A 159 -4.93 -9.67 -4.84
C ILE A 159 -6.27 -9.07 -5.25
N GLN A 160 -7.36 -9.83 -5.09
CA GLN A 160 -8.70 -9.33 -5.42
C GLN A 160 -9.16 -8.18 -4.53
N MET A 161 -8.84 -8.21 -3.23
CA MET A 161 -9.14 -7.08 -2.33
C MET A 161 -8.34 -5.84 -2.72
N LEU A 162 -7.06 -5.98 -3.09
CA LEU A 162 -6.24 -4.86 -3.54
C LEU A 162 -6.73 -4.24 -4.86
N ASP A 163 -7.20 -5.06 -5.79
CA ASP A 163 -7.81 -4.59 -7.05
C ASP A 163 -9.05 -3.71 -6.79
N VAL A 164 -9.94 -4.15 -5.88
CA VAL A 164 -11.10 -3.35 -5.45
C VAL A 164 -10.67 -2.03 -4.80
N LEU A 165 -9.61 -2.05 -4.00
CA LEU A 165 -9.07 -0.84 -3.37
C LEU A 165 -8.25 0.01 -4.35
N GLY A 166 -7.97 -0.48 -5.56
CA GLY A 166 -7.08 0.14 -6.54
C GLY A 166 -5.64 0.31 -6.06
N LEU A 167 -5.18 -0.58 -5.17
CA LEU A 167 -3.82 -0.60 -4.66
C LEU A 167 -2.97 -1.51 -5.55
N GLN A 168 -2.12 -0.92 -6.37
CA GLN A 168 -1.20 -1.65 -7.23
C GLN A 168 0.11 -1.87 -6.48
N LEU A 169 0.58 -3.12 -6.47
CA LEU A 169 1.87 -3.44 -5.83
C LEU A 169 3.04 -3.20 -6.77
N ASP A 170 2.79 -3.21 -8.08
CA ASP A 170 3.75 -3.08 -9.19
C ASP A 170 4.40 -1.69 -9.30
N GLY A 171 4.11 -0.78 -8.36
CA GLY A 171 4.76 0.53 -8.27
C GLY A 171 6.21 0.48 -7.79
N ASP A 172 6.72 -0.71 -7.45
CA ASP A 172 8.15 -0.97 -7.42
C ASP A 172 8.54 -1.43 -8.84
N GLU A 173 9.12 -0.54 -9.64
CA GLU A 173 10.03 -0.94 -10.72
C GLU A 173 11.29 -1.61 -10.14
N THR A 174 11.15 -2.46 -9.13
CA THR A 174 11.99 -3.63 -8.93
C THR A 174 11.60 -4.62 -10.03
N ALA A 175 11.79 -4.19 -11.28
CA ALA A 175 11.86 -5.07 -12.43
C ALA A 175 12.73 -6.26 -12.02
N ASP A 176 12.22 -7.48 -12.22
CA ASP A 176 12.95 -8.75 -12.14
C ASP A 176 14.46 -8.53 -12.24
N VAL A 177 15.13 -8.26 -11.12
CA VAL A 177 16.58 -8.23 -11.10
C VAL A 177 16.92 -9.70 -11.04
N ASP A 178 17.43 -10.22 -12.15
CA ASP A 178 17.88 -11.60 -12.20
C ASP A 178 19.04 -11.76 -11.21
N ILE A 179 18.70 -12.24 -10.02
CA ILE A 179 19.65 -12.53 -8.96
C ILE A 179 20.10 -13.99 -8.99
N THR A 180 19.72 -14.78 -10.00
CA THR A 180 19.96 -16.24 -10.03
C THR A 180 21.46 -16.54 -9.90
N ASP A 181 22.29 -15.81 -10.65
CA ASP A 181 23.74 -15.97 -10.62
C ASP A 181 24.33 -15.50 -9.27
N LEU A 182 23.80 -14.41 -8.71
CA LEU A 182 24.24 -13.90 -7.41
C LEU A 182 23.90 -14.89 -6.29
N ALA A 183 22.64 -15.33 -6.21
CA ALA A 183 22.14 -16.30 -5.25
C ALA A 183 22.96 -17.61 -5.31
N ALA A 184 23.26 -18.10 -6.51
CA ALA A 184 24.13 -19.26 -6.72
C ALA A 184 25.57 -19.00 -6.20
N SER A 185 26.15 -17.83 -6.49
CA SER A 185 27.52 -17.50 -6.07
C SER A 185 27.68 -17.38 -4.56
N VAL A 186 26.64 -16.92 -3.85
CA VAL A 186 26.63 -16.85 -2.38
C VAL A 186 26.08 -18.11 -1.71
N SER A 187 25.69 -19.13 -2.50
CA SER A 187 25.07 -20.38 -2.01
C SER A 187 23.83 -20.13 -1.15
N VAL A 188 23.04 -19.11 -1.50
CA VAL A 188 21.78 -18.77 -0.85
C VAL A 188 20.65 -19.11 -1.80
N VAL A 189 19.62 -19.79 -1.30
CA VAL A 189 18.37 -19.95 -2.05
C VAL A 189 17.58 -18.65 -1.93
N ALA A 190 17.64 -17.83 -2.97
CA ALA A 190 16.95 -16.54 -3.05
C ALA A 190 16.37 -16.37 -4.45
N THR A 191 15.14 -15.87 -4.52
CA THR A 191 14.43 -15.60 -5.79
C THR A 191 14.19 -14.11 -6.01
N THR A 192 14.35 -13.31 -4.96
CA THR A 192 14.22 -11.85 -4.99
C THR A 192 15.37 -11.17 -4.24
N VAL A 193 15.56 -9.88 -4.52
CA VAL A 193 16.53 -9.03 -3.79
C VAL A 193 16.23 -9.02 -2.29
N ASP A 194 14.96 -9.00 -1.89
CA ASP A 194 14.56 -9.05 -0.49
C ASP A 194 14.97 -10.36 0.19
N ASP A 195 14.90 -11.50 -0.51
CA ASP A 195 15.38 -12.78 0.03
C ASP A 195 16.87 -12.73 0.35
N LEU A 196 17.67 -12.07 -0.51
CA LEU A 196 19.09 -11.82 -0.28
C LEU A 196 19.32 -10.89 0.92
N LEU A 197 18.49 -9.85 1.08
CA LEU A 197 18.58 -8.96 2.25
C LEU A 197 18.25 -9.71 3.56
N VAL A 198 17.24 -10.58 3.55
CA VAL A 198 16.92 -11.46 4.70
C VAL A 198 18.09 -12.41 5.00
N ALA A 199 18.69 -13.00 3.98
CA ALA A 199 19.86 -13.88 4.14
C ALA A 199 21.07 -13.12 4.69
N ARG A 200 21.30 -11.89 4.24
CA ARG A 200 22.32 -10.98 4.76
C ARG A 200 22.09 -10.65 6.23
N ASP A 201 20.86 -10.34 6.62
CA ASP A 201 20.53 -10.00 8.01
C ASP A 201 20.72 -11.21 8.94
N ARG A 202 20.36 -12.41 8.48
CA ARG A 202 20.66 -13.67 9.17
C ARG A 202 22.17 -13.90 9.32
N ALA A 203 22.95 -13.71 8.24
CA ALA A 203 24.40 -13.82 8.29
C ALA A 203 25.02 -12.85 9.31
N ARG A 204 24.52 -11.61 9.40
CA ARG A 204 24.94 -10.63 10.42
C ARG A 204 24.57 -11.07 11.83
N ALA A 205 23.37 -11.61 12.05
CA ALA A 205 22.92 -12.12 13.34
C ALA A 205 23.78 -13.31 13.81
N ASP A 206 24.14 -14.20 12.88
CA ASP A 206 25.00 -15.36 13.11
C ASP A 206 26.50 -15.00 13.16
N ARG A 207 26.83 -13.70 13.02
CA ARG A 207 28.20 -13.14 13.01
C ARG A 207 29.06 -13.67 11.84
N ASP A 208 28.43 -14.18 10.79
CA ASP A 208 29.06 -14.45 9.50
C ASP A 208 29.10 -13.17 8.64
N PHE A 209 29.98 -12.25 9.05
CA PHE A 209 30.16 -10.98 8.34
C PHE A 209 30.67 -11.17 6.92
N ALA A 210 31.41 -12.26 6.66
CA ALA A 210 31.95 -12.54 5.33
C ALA A 210 30.84 -12.86 4.32
N LEU A 211 29.81 -13.62 4.72
CA LEU A 211 28.64 -13.86 3.87
C LEU A 211 27.80 -12.59 3.69
N ALA A 212 27.60 -11.81 4.75
CA ALA A 212 26.86 -10.56 4.69
C ALA A 212 27.49 -9.55 3.72
N ASP A 213 28.83 -9.44 3.72
CA ASP A 213 29.58 -8.58 2.81
C ASP A 213 29.50 -9.08 1.36
N ARG A 214 29.64 -10.39 1.11
CA ARG A 214 29.48 -10.95 -0.25
C ARG A 214 28.11 -10.68 -0.85
N ILE A 215 27.05 -10.78 -0.06
CA ILE A 215 25.68 -10.48 -0.51
C ILE A 215 25.56 -8.99 -0.85
N ARG A 216 26.08 -8.11 0.01
CA ARG A 216 26.06 -6.65 -0.22
C ARG A 216 26.81 -6.28 -1.50
N ASP A 217 28.03 -6.77 -1.67
CA ASP A 217 28.89 -6.42 -2.79
C ASP A 217 28.30 -6.93 -4.11
N GLY A 218 27.76 -8.15 -4.11
CA GLY A 218 27.09 -8.70 -5.29
C GLY A 218 25.80 -7.96 -5.66
N LEU A 219 25.04 -7.45 -4.67
CA LEU A 219 23.90 -6.59 -4.93
C LEU A 219 24.33 -5.27 -5.59
N VAL A 220 25.43 -4.66 -5.14
CA VAL A 220 25.99 -3.46 -5.77
C VAL A 220 26.44 -3.72 -7.21
N GLU A 221 27.06 -4.88 -7.49
CA GLU A 221 27.50 -5.24 -8.84
C GLU A 221 26.35 -5.33 -9.86
N ILE A 222 25.16 -5.72 -9.41
CA ILE A 222 23.95 -5.78 -10.25
C ILE A 222 23.14 -4.48 -10.23
N GLY A 223 23.72 -3.39 -9.72
CA GLY A 223 23.12 -2.06 -9.69
C GLY A 223 22.11 -1.86 -8.57
N ILE A 224 22.23 -2.59 -7.46
CA ILE A 224 21.39 -2.43 -6.27
C ILE A 224 22.20 -1.84 -5.13
N THR A 225 21.80 -0.63 -4.73
CA THR A 225 22.37 0.07 -3.58
C THR A 225 21.54 -0.20 -2.33
N ILE A 226 22.21 -0.52 -1.22
CA ILE A 226 21.58 -0.87 0.06
C ILE A 226 21.84 0.23 1.09
N GLU A 227 20.78 0.66 1.76
CA GLU A 227 20.81 1.62 2.86
C GLU A 227 20.28 1.00 4.14
N ASP A 228 21.17 0.81 5.12
CA ASP A 228 20.77 0.36 6.46
C ASP A 228 20.24 1.56 7.26
N THR A 229 18.96 1.52 7.67
CA THR A 229 18.34 2.53 8.55
C THR A 229 17.97 1.94 9.90
N ALA A 230 17.64 2.79 10.88
CA ALA A 230 17.13 2.32 12.19
C ALA A 230 15.82 1.53 12.07
N ASP A 231 15.05 1.76 10.99
CA ASP A 231 13.77 1.12 10.72
C ASP A 231 13.90 -0.13 9.82
N GLY A 232 15.14 -0.50 9.46
CA GLY A 232 15.44 -1.66 8.62
C GLY A 232 16.27 -1.33 7.38
N THR A 233 16.62 -2.37 6.63
CA THR A 233 17.40 -2.26 5.39
C THR A 233 16.47 -1.87 4.23
N ARG A 234 16.78 -0.77 3.56
CA ARG A 234 16.13 -0.35 2.29
C ARG A 234 17.11 -0.53 1.15
N TRP A 235 16.58 -0.64 -0.07
CA TRP A 235 17.41 -0.72 -1.26
C TRP A 235 16.79 0.07 -2.41
N HIS A 236 17.62 0.51 -3.35
CA HIS A 236 17.19 1.12 -4.60
C HIS A 236 18.08 0.62 -5.75
N ARG A 237 17.56 0.73 -6.97
CA ARG A 237 18.31 0.42 -8.19
C ARG A 237 18.91 1.70 -8.75
N ASP A 238 20.20 1.63 -9.10
CA ASP A 238 20.92 2.72 -9.80
C ASP A 238 20.52 2.83 -11.28
#